data_AF-A0A942A0V9-F1
#
_entry.id   AF-A0A942A0V9-F1
#
_cell.length_a   1.000
_cell.length_b   1.000
_cell.length_c   1.000
_cell.angle_alpha   90.00
_cell.angle_beta   90.00
_cell.angle_gamma   90.00
#
_symmetry.space_group_name_H-M   'P 1'
#
loop_
_entity.id
_entity.type
_entity.pdbx_description
1 polymer ?
#
loop_
_entity_poly.entity_id
_entity_poly.type
_entity_poly.pdbx_seq_one_letter_code
_entity_poly.pdbx_strand_id
1 'polypeptide(L)'
;MAKIIHCHPSKATNDYHIYTDLDFWDARLILKNLATVKRNFGDDPPGDEYPTQVVADDLSRSSKAVIEKRLKKAIVSPPRHVLAEGILKEGYFEFDPSKYYPKRWSRERMFNFTYRRLPLDSALLNSPYRTVHISWKGEKIRIERVQRDRKFDPVIETKQQALRRRNVPSCF
;
A
#
# COMPACT_ATOMS: atom_id res chain seq x y z
N MET A 1 2.88 13.05 -4.59
CA MET A 1 4.16 12.45 -5.03
C MET A 1 4.79 11.82 -3.81
N ALA A 2 5.51 10.71 -3.96
CA ALA A 2 6.14 10.07 -2.81
C ALA A 2 7.30 10.92 -2.25
N LYS A 3 7.31 11.10 -0.94
CA LYS A 3 8.42 11.68 -0.18
C LYS A 3 9.51 10.63 -0.01
N ILE A 4 10.74 11.10 0.07
CA ILE A 4 11.94 10.27 0.27
C ILE A 4 12.74 10.88 1.40
N ILE A 5 13.12 10.07 2.37
CA ILE A 5 14.06 10.42 3.44
C ILE A 5 15.28 9.51 3.29
N HIS A 6 16.47 10.10 3.28
CA HIS A 6 17.70 9.30 3.31
C HIS A 6 17.97 8.84 4.74
N CYS A 7 18.31 7.56 4.89
CA CYS A 7 18.77 7.05 6.17
C CYS A 7 20.07 7.77 6.57
N HIS A 8 20.20 8.09 7.86
CA HIS A 8 21.42 8.72 8.34
C HIS A 8 22.60 7.75 8.17
N PRO A 9 23.77 8.20 7.67
CA PRO A 9 24.90 7.31 7.39
C PRO A 9 25.35 6.47 8.60
N SER A 10 25.24 7.00 9.82
CA SER A 10 25.59 6.26 11.04
C SER A 10 24.64 5.11 11.40
N LYS A 11 23.43 5.08 10.83
CA LYS A 11 22.43 4.02 11.00
C LYS A 11 22.36 3.09 9.78
N ALA A 12 22.96 3.50 8.66
CA ALA A 12 22.88 2.77 7.40
C ALA A 12 23.83 1.57 7.41
N THR A 13 23.28 0.39 7.11
CA THR A 13 24.06 -0.83 6.87
C THR A 13 24.31 -1.06 5.38
N ASN A 14 23.68 -0.26 4.52
CA ASN A 14 23.75 -0.36 3.06
C ASN A 14 24.21 0.99 2.46
N ASP A 15 24.90 0.96 1.32
CA ASP A 15 25.39 2.15 0.62
C ASP A 15 24.28 3.08 0.13
N TYR A 16 23.10 2.50 -0.10
CA TYR A 16 21.89 3.21 -0.43
C TYR A 16 20.78 2.73 0.49
N HIS A 17 20.27 3.63 1.32
CA HIS A 17 19.15 3.35 2.21
C HIS A 17 18.26 4.58 2.27
N ILE A 18 17.03 4.44 1.78
CA ILE A 18 16.00 5.47 1.87
C ILE A 18 14.71 4.92 2.47
N TYR A 19 13.92 5.81 3.05
CA TYR A 19 12.56 5.59 3.48
C TYR A 19 11.60 6.37 2.57
N THR A 20 10.41 5.86 2.33
CA THR A 20 9.40 6.53 1.52
C THR A 20 7.99 6.31 2.10
N ASP A 21 7.15 7.34 1.94
CA ASP A 21 5.72 7.31 2.29
C ASP A 21 4.89 6.47 1.29
N LEU A 22 5.52 5.93 0.24
CA LEU A 22 4.90 4.98 -0.67
C LEU A 22 4.72 3.62 -0.01
N ASP A 23 3.54 3.01 -0.17
CA ASP A 23 3.26 1.66 0.31
C ASP A 23 4.23 0.61 -0.23
N PHE A 24 4.55 -0.37 0.62
CA PHE A 24 5.51 -1.44 0.32
C PHE A 24 5.24 -2.17 -0.99
N TRP A 25 3.98 -2.55 -1.25
CA TRP A 25 3.64 -3.32 -2.45
C TRP A 25 3.73 -2.47 -3.71
N ASP A 26 3.41 -1.19 -3.62
CA ASP A 26 3.53 -0.25 -4.74
C ASP A 26 5.01 0.01 -5.05
N ALA A 27 5.83 0.24 -4.02
CA ALA A 27 7.27 0.40 -4.16
C ALA A 27 7.91 -0.84 -4.80
N ARG A 28 7.56 -2.05 -4.32
CA ARG A 28 8.03 -3.32 -4.89
C ARG A 28 7.65 -3.45 -6.37
N LEU A 29 6.42 -3.08 -6.74
CA LEU A 29 5.93 -3.17 -8.12
C LEU A 29 6.71 -2.24 -9.07
N ILE A 30 7.01 -1.00 -8.65
CA ILE A 30 7.67 -0.01 -9.53
C ILE A 30 9.20 -0.16 -9.57
N LEU A 31 9.82 -0.62 -8.48
CA LEU A 31 11.27 -0.79 -8.39
C LEU A 31 11.73 -2.13 -8.95
N LYS A 32 10.89 -3.17 -8.90
CA LYS A 32 11.21 -4.51 -9.40
C LYS A 32 12.54 -5.00 -8.82
N ASN A 33 13.57 -5.12 -9.67
CA ASN A 33 14.88 -5.66 -9.32
C ASN A 33 15.96 -4.56 -9.17
N LEU A 34 15.59 -3.28 -9.14
CA LEU A 34 16.55 -2.19 -9.03
C LEU A 34 17.17 -2.04 -7.63
N ALA A 35 16.44 -2.47 -6.60
CA ALA A 35 16.87 -2.42 -5.21
C ALA A 35 16.01 -3.39 -4.38
N THR A 36 16.49 -3.71 -3.19
CA THR A 36 15.72 -4.50 -2.23
C THR A 36 14.70 -3.60 -1.53
N VAL A 37 13.43 -3.95 -1.62
CA VAL A 37 12.34 -3.24 -0.94
C VAL A 37 11.97 -4.00 0.32
N LYS A 38 12.04 -3.31 1.47
CA LYS A 38 11.71 -3.82 2.81
C LYS A 38 10.58 -2.99 3.42
N ARG A 39 9.86 -3.56 4.39
CA ARG A 39 8.91 -2.80 5.20
C ARG A 39 9.65 -2.04 6.29
N ASN A 40 9.11 -0.89 6.67
CA ASN A 40 9.57 -0.15 7.81
C ASN A 40 8.66 -0.42 9.02
N PHE A 41 9.25 -0.99 10.07
CA PHE A 41 8.59 -1.20 11.36
C PHE A 41 9.19 -0.33 12.47
N GLY A 42 10.07 0.62 12.12
CA GLY A 42 10.70 1.50 13.08
C GLY A 42 9.85 2.74 13.39
N ASP A 43 10.27 3.46 14.42
CA ASP A 43 9.64 4.72 14.88
C ASP A 43 10.37 5.98 14.38
N ASP A 44 11.56 5.83 13.79
CA ASP A 44 12.39 6.95 13.30
C ASP A 44 13.09 6.61 11.95
N PRO A 45 12.48 6.95 10.79
CA PRO A 45 11.14 7.54 10.66
C PRO A 45 10.03 6.51 10.93
N PRO A 46 8.83 6.95 11.35
CA PRO A 46 7.74 6.05 11.75
C PRO A 46 7.19 5.24 10.56
N GLY A 47 7.00 3.94 10.75
CA GLY A 47 6.50 3.00 9.72
C GLY A 47 5.09 3.32 9.22
N ASP A 48 4.26 3.96 10.03
CA ASP A 48 2.90 4.35 9.62
C ASP A 48 2.88 5.53 8.66
N GLU A 49 3.92 6.36 8.67
CA GLU A 49 4.09 7.48 7.73
C GLU A 49 5.03 7.12 6.57
N TYR A 50 6.09 6.36 6.85
CA TYR A 50 7.10 5.91 5.90
C TYR A 50 7.19 4.38 5.90
N PRO A 51 6.19 3.66 5.34
CA PRO A 51 6.04 2.21 5.46
C PRO A 51 7.10 1.40 4.73
N THR A 52 7.92 2.04 3.89
CA THR A 52 8.82 1.34 2.98
C THR A 52 10.25 1.83 3.13
N GLN A 53 11.15 0.86 3.21
CA GLN A 53 12.59 1.07 3.07
C GLN A 53 13.04 0.53 1.71
N VAL A 54 13.93 1.26 1.04
CA VAL A 54 14.59 0.80 -0.18
C VAL A 54 16.09 0.78 0.10
N VAL A 55 16.67 -0.42 -0.01
CA VAL A 55 18.07 -0.67 0.30
C VAL A 55 18.79 -1.37 -0.83
N ALA A 56 20.06 -1.03 -1.04
CA ALA A 56 20.94 -1.73 -1.96
C ALA A 56 22.41 -1.31 -1.73
N ASP A 57 23.31 -2.18 -2.14
CA ASP A 57 24.75 -1.99 -2.06
C ASP A 57 25.32 -1.76 -3.46
N ASP A 58 26.44 -1.02 -3.54
CA ASP A 58 27.20 -0.78 -4.77
C ASP A 58 26.36 -0.25 -5.96
N LEU A 59 25.39 0.63 -5.66
CA LEU A 59 24.53 1.26 -6.66
C LEU A 59 25.24 2.39 -7.40
N SER A 60 25.27 2.31 -8.72
CA SER A 60 25.70 3.43 -9.57
C SER A 60 24.83 4.68 -9.37
N ARG A 61 25.40 5.87 -9.62
CA ARG A 61 24.67 7.16 -9.54
C ARG A 61 23.44 7.19 -10.44
N SER A 62 23.52 6.60 -11.64
CA SER A 62 22.39 6.54 -12.58
C SER A 62 21.26 5.65 -12.04
N SER A 63 21.59 4.50 -11.44
CA SER A 63 20.61 3.62 -10.82
C SER A 63 19.89 4.31 -9.64
N LYS A 64 20.63 5.02 -8.78
CA LYS A 64 20.05 5.83 -7.68
C LYS A 64 19.05 6.86 -8.23
N ALA A 65 19.43 7.60 -9.27
CA ALA A 65 18.55 8.57 -9.91
C ALA A 65 17.29 7.94 -10.53
N VAL A 66 17.39 6.74 -11.11
CA VAL A 66 16.24 6.00 -11.65
C VAL A 66 15.29 5.58 -10.54
N ILE A 67 15.79 5.07 -9.42
CA ILE A 67 14.98 4.69 -8.25
C ILE A 67 14.18 5.89 -7.75
N GLU A 68 14.86 7.00 -7.45
CA GLU A 68 14.21 8.21 -6.98
C GLU A 68 13.19 8.77 -7.97
N LYS A 69 13.51 8.77 -9.27
CA LYS A 69 12.61 9.23 -10.32
C LYS A 69 11.33 8.39 -10.38
N ARG A 70 11.42 7.06 -10.20
CA ARG A 70 10.25 6.17 -10.17
C ARG A 70 9.41 6.41 -8.93
N LEU A 71 10.04 6.52 -7.77
CA LEU A 71 9.36 6.80 -6.50
C LEU A 71 8.65 8.16 -6.52
N LYS A 72 9.34 9.24 -6.90
CA LYS A 72 8.76 10.60 -6.96
C LYS A 72 7.55 10.69 -7.91
N LYS A 73 7.52 9.88 -8.97
CA LYS A 73 6.37 9.80 -9.90
C LYS A 73 5.18 9.01 -9.36
N ALA A 74 5.37 8.18 -8.33
CA ALA A 74 4.31 7.36 -7.78
C ALA A 74 3.29 8.22 -7.01
N ILE A 75 2.03 7.76 -7.04
CA ILE A 75 0.94 8.37 -6.29
C ILE A 75 0.86 7.67 -4.94
N VAL A 76 0.94 8.47 -3.88
CA VAL A 76 0.84 7.99 -2.50
C VAL A 76 -0.62 7.79 -2.14
N SER A 77 -0.83 6.95 -1.15
CA SER A 77 -2.12 6.46 -0.67
C SER A 77 -1.89 5.93 0.74
N PRO A 78 -2.90 5.94 1.63
CA PRO A 78 -2.75 5.40 2.99
C PRO A 78 -2.09 4.01 2.95
N PRO A 79 -1.04 3.74 3.74
CA PRO A 79 -0.38 2.44 3.73
C PRO A 79 -1.38 1.31 4.01
N ARG A 80 -1.24 0.18 3.31
CA ARG A 80 -2.21 -0.93 3.41
C ARG A 80 -2.24 -1.52 4.81
N HIS A 81 -1.13 -1.51 5.54
CA HIS A 81 -1.08 -2.01 6.92
C HIS A 81 -1.85 -1.10 7.88
N VAL A 82 -1.65 0.23 7.83
CA VAL A 82 -2.43 1.21 8.59
C VAL A 82 -3.93 1.07 8.34
N LEU A 83 -4.30 0.90 7.06
CA LEU A 83 -5.68 0.71 6.65
C LEU A 83 -6.27 -0.59 7.23
N ALA A 84 -5.54 -1.69 7.11
CA ALA A 84 -5.97 -2.98 7.64
C ALA A 84 -6.11 -2.94 9.16
N GLU A 85 -5.16 -2.33 9.85
CA GLU A 85 -5.18 -2.14 11.30
C GLU A 85 -6.40 -1.32 11.75
N GLY A 86 -6.69 -0.19 11.09
CA GLY A 86 -7.87 0.61 11.38
C GLY A 86 -9.18 -0.17 11.22
N ILE A 87 -9.31 -0.92 10.13
CA ILE A 87 -10.49 -1.77 9.90
C ILE A 87 -10.61 -2.88 10.96
N LEU A 88 -9.49 -3.48 11.38
CA LEU A 88 -9.49 -4.55 12.38
C LEU A 88 -9.87 -4.04 13.76
N LYS A 89 -9.37 -2.86 14.15
CA LYS A 89 -9.62 -2.23 15.45
C LYS A 89 -11.00 -1.60 15.54
N GLU A 90 -11.35 -0.74 14.59
CA GLU A 90 -12.54 0.12 14.65
C GLU A 90 -13.71 -0.40 13.79
N GLY A 91 -13.50 -1.44 12.99
CA GLY A 91 -14.46 -1.92 12.00
C GLY A 91 -14.52 -1.07 10.73
N TYR A 92 -13.82 0.07 10.70
CA TYR A 92 -13.70 0.93 9.52
C TYR A 92 -12.36 1.69 9.50
N PHE A 93 -11.99 2.20 8.33
CA PHE A 93 -10.90 3.15 8.14
C PHE A 93 -11.41 4.32 7.30
N GLU A 94 -11.11 5.55 7.71
CA GLU A 94 -11.55 6.76 7.04
C GLU A 94 -10.37 7.69 6.82
N PHE A 95 -10.23 8.23 5.61
CA PHE A 95 -9.17 9.18 5.30
C PHE A 95 -9.65 10.29 4.36
N ASP A 96 -8.97 11.43 4.47
CA ASP A 96 -9.12 12.56 3.56
C ASP A 96 -8.25 12.33 2.30
N PRO A 97 -8.87 12.13 1.12
CA PRO A 97 -8.15 11.84 -0.12
C PRO A 97 -7.28 13.02 -0.59
N SER A 98 -7.59 14.25 -0.19
CA SER A 98 -6.84 15.45 -0.59
C SER A 98 -5.42 15.47 -0.01
N LYS A 99 -5.19 14.73 1.08
CA LYS A 99 -3.86 14.55 1.70
C LYS A 99 -2.94 13.65 0.89
N TYR A 100 -3.49 12.80 0.02
CA TYR A 100 -2.74 11.76 -0.70
C TYR A 100 -2.74 11.97 -2.22
N TYR A 101 -3.88 12.34 -2.79
CA TYR A 101 -4.10 12.36 -4.22
C TYR A 101 -3.95 13.76 -4.82
N PRO A 102 -3.55 13.86 -6.10
CA PRO A 102 -3.44 15.16 -6.77
C PRO A 102 -4.79 15.89 -6.82
N LYS A 103 -4.80 17.20 -6.52
CA LYS A 103 -6.01 18.05 -6.57
C LYS A 103 -6.79 17.98 -7.89
N ARG A 104 -6.08 17.74 -9.00
CA ARG A 104 -6.66 17.60 -10.35
C ARG A 104 -7.42 16.29 -10.59
N TRP A 105 -7.38 15.33 -9.66
CA TRP A 105 -8.11 14.08 -9.82
C TRP A 105 -9.59 14.27 -9.46
N SER A 106 -10.49 13.69 -10.25
CA SER A 106 -11.90 13.63 -9.89
C SER A 106 -12.11 12.68 -8.71
N ARG A 107 -13.23 12.86 -7.99
CA ARG A 107 -13.64 11.94 -6.91
C ARG A 107 -13.71 10.50 -7.40
N GLU A 108 -14.28 10.27 -8.57
CA GLU A 108 -14.36 8.93 -9.17
C GLU A 108 -12.97 8.31 -9.39
N ARG A 109 -12.00 9.10 -9.88
CA ARG A 109 -10.63 8.62 -10.08
C ARG A 109 -9.95 8.27 -8.76
N MET A 110 -10.11 9.10 -7.73
CA MET A 110 -9.59 8.84 -6.39
C MET A 110 -10.20 7.56 -5.79
N PHE A 111 -11.51 7.40 -5.92
CA PHE A 111 -12.25 6.22 -5.48
C PHE A 111 -11.76 4.96 -6.18
N ASN A 112 -11.70 4.97 -7.51
CA ASN A 112 -11.24 3.85 -8.32
C ASN A 112 -9.79 3.46 -8.02
N PHE A 113 -8.93 4.45 -7.79
CA PHE A 113 -7.55 4.20 -7.40
C PHE A 113 -7.47 3.52 -6.03
N THR A 114 -8.23 4.02 -5.05
CA THR A 114 -8.32 3.43 -3.70
C THR A 114 -8.84 2.00 -3.76
N TYR A 115 -9.95 1.77 -4.47
CA TYR A 115 -10.59 0.47 -4.61
C TYR A 115 -9.65 -0.57 -5.20
N ARG A 116 -8.95 -0.25 -6.29
CA ARG A 116 -8.01 -1.17 -6.95
C ARG A 116 -6.76 -1.45 -6.12
N ARG A 117 -6.39 -0.56 -5.21
CA ARG A 117 -5.23 -0.77 -4.33
C ARG A 117 -5.57 -1.68 -3.16
N LEU A 118 -6.82 -1.74 -2.72
CA LEU A 118 -7.18 -2.53 -1.55
C LEU A 118 -6.89 -4.01 -1.77
N PRO A 119 -6.35 -4.70 -0.76
CA PRO A 119 -6.19 -6.13 -0.80
C PRO A 119 -7.54 -6.81 -0.55
N LEU A 120 -8.50 -6.60 -1.45
CA LEU A 120 -9.88 -7.11 -1.34
C LEU A 120 -9.96 -8.64 -1.33
N ASP A 121 -8.90 -9.32 -1.79
CA ASP A 121 -8.81 -10.77 -1.75
C ASP A 121 -8.17 -11.29 -0.44
N SER A 122 -7.65 -10.40 0.42
CA SER A 122 -7.08 -10.76 1.72
C SER A 122 -8.15 -11.36 2.62
N ALA A 123 -7.84 -12.52 3.22
CA ALA A 123 -8.70 -13.17 4.19
C ALA A 123 -9.05 -12.27 5.39
N LEU A 124 -8.20 -11.29 5.70
CA LEU A 124 -8.42 -10.29 6.76
C LEU A 124 -9.58 -9.34 6.43
N LEU A 125 -9.75 -8.97 5.16
CA LEU A 125 -10.77 -8.02 4.72
C LEU A 125 -11.97 -8.69 4.06
N ASN A 126 -11.79 -9.90 3.54
CA ASN A 126 -12.80 -10.61 2.78
C ASN A 126 -12.81 -12.09 3.16
N SER A 127 -13.97 -12.56 3.58
CA SER A 127 -14.23 -13.94 3.98
C SER A 127 -15.61 -14.38 3.47
N PRO A 128 -15.98 -15.65 3.60
CA PRO A 128 -17.31 -16.09 3.20
C PRO A 128 -18.45 -15.34 3.90
N TYR A 129 -18.19 -14.75 5.08
CA TYR A 129 -19.21 -14.07 5.88
C TYR A 129 -19.03 -12.55 5.94
N ARG A 130 -17.91 -12.01 5.45
CA ARG A 130 -17.58 -10.59 5.59
C ARG A 130 -16.97 -10.06 4.31
N THR A 131 -17.19 -8.79 4.03
CA THR A 131 -16.55 -8.07 2.94
C THR A 131 -16.22 -6.66 3.42
N VAL A 132 -15.48 -5.91 2.61
CA VAL A 132 -15.34 -4.47 2.79
C VAL A 132 -16.20 -3.72 1.79
N HIS A 133 -16.81 -2.63 2.25
CA HIS A 133 -17.52 -1.67 1.43
C HIS A 133 -16.73 -0.36 1.41
N ILE A 134 -16.57 0.25 0.24
CA ILE A 134 -15.94 1.56 0.10
C ILE A 134 -17.02 2.56 -0.28
N SER A 135 -17.14 3.64 0.48
CA SER A 135 -18.10 4.71 0.22
C SER A 135 -17.47 6.08 0.46
N TRP A 136 -18.11 7.10 -0.09
CA TRP A 136 -17.83 8.48 0.30
C TRP A 136 -18.65 8.85 1.54
N LYS A 137 -17.99 9.47 2.52
CA LYS A 137 -18.62 10.11 3.68
C LYS A 137 -18.23 11.58 3.68
N GLY A 138 -19.12 12.42 3.16
CA GLY A 138 -18.80 13.83 2.90
C GLY A 138 -17.63 13.95 1.92
N GLU A 139 -16.52 14.54 2.38
CA GLU A 139 -15.28 14.73 1.62
C GLU A 139 -14.25 13.60 1.81
N LYS A 140 -14.56 12.61 2.64
CA LYS A 140 -13.65 11.52 2.98
C LYS A 140 -14.05 10.21 2.30
N ILE A 141 -13.06 9.34 2.10
CA ILE A 141 -13.31 7.95 1.71
C ILE A 141 -13.33 7.11 2.98
N ARG A 142 -14.41 6.33 3.16
CA ARG A 142 -14.58 5.37 4.24
C ARG A 142 -14.55 3.96 3.66
N ILE A 143 -13.82 3.08 4.35
CA ILE A 143 -13.68 1.68 4.03
C ILE A 143 -14.12 0.93 5.27
N GLU A 144 -15.22 0.20 5.18
CA GLU A 144 -15.85 -0.42 6.35
C GLU A 144 -16.06 -1.91 6.15
N ARG A 145 -15.89 -2.66 7.24
CA ARG A 145 -16.16 -4.09 7.25
C ARG A 145 -17.65 -4.31 7.42
N VAL A 146 -18.23 -5.04 6.47
CA VAL A 146 -19.66 -5.34 6.42
C VAL A 146 -19.85 -6.86 6.49
N GLN A 147 -20.87 -7.28 7.24
CA GLN A 147 -21.30 -8.67 7.26
C GLN A 147 -22.11 -8.97 6.00
N ARG A 148 -21.82 -10.10 5.36
CA ARG A 148 -22.60 -10.56 4.21
C ARG A 148 -23.91 -11.13 4.71
N ASP A 149 -24.99 -10.89 3.98
CA ASP A 149 -26.32 -11.44 4.28
C ASP A 149 -26.35 -12.97 4.17
N ARG A 150 -25.46 -13.53 3.34
CA ARG A 150 -25.31 -14.97 3.14
C ARG A 150 -23.85 -15.36 2.98
N LYS A 151 -23.55 -16.63 3.30
CA LYS A 151 -22.24 -17.22 3.04
C LYS A 151 -21.93 -17.14 1.54
N PHE A 152 -20.77 -16.61 1.20
CA PHE A 152 -20.26 -16.53 -0.16
C PHE A 152 -19.04 -17.44 -0.31
N ASP A 153 -19.22 -18.56 -0.99
CA ASP A 153 -18.13 -19.47 -1.35
C ASP A 153 -17.77 -19.24 -2.83
N PRO A 154 -16.65 -18.55 -3.14
CA PRO A 154 -16.27 -18.31 -4.53
C PRO A 154 -15.91 -19.61 -5.22
N VAL A 155 -16.61 -19.93 -6.31
CA VAL A 155 -16.29 -21.05 -7.21
C VAL A 155 -15.04 -20.69 -8.02
N ILE A 156 -14.04 -21.58 -8.03
CA ILE A 156 -12.82 -21.41 -8.83
C ILE A 156 -13.01 -22.15 -10.14
N GLU A 157 -13.27 -21.40 -11.20
CA GLU A 157 -13.55 -21.95 -12.53
C GLU A 157 -12.29 -22.00 -13.39
N THR A 158 -11.28 -21.17 -13.10
CA THR A 158 -10.10 -21.02 -13.95
C THR A 158 -8.77 -21.11 -13.20
N LYS A 159 -7.72 -21.52 -13.92
CA LYS A 159 -6.33 -21.52 -13.42
C LYS A 159 -5.89 -20.13 -12.95
N GLN A 160 -6.32 -19.06 -13.61
CA GLN A 160 -6.00 -17.69 -13.20
C GLN A 160 -6.65 -17.31 -11.87
N GLN A 161 -7.91 -17.69 -11.64
CA GLN A 161 -8.59 -17.49 -10.36
C GLN A 161 -7.90 -18.28 -9.23
N ALA A 162 -7.47 -19.52 -9.51
CA ALA A 162 -6.70 -20.31 -8.56
C ALA A 162 -5.36 -19.65 -8.18
N LEU A 163 -4.60 -19.16 -9.17
CA LEU A 163 -3.33 -18.46 -8.94
C LEU A 163 -3.49 -17.16 -8.16
N ARG A 164 -4.54 -16.37 -8.45
CA ARG A 164 -4.84 -15.13 -7.70
C ARG A 164 -5.09 -15.42 -6.24
N ARG A 165 -5.90 -16.44 -5.93
CA ARG A 165 -6.20 -16.87 -4.56
C ARG A 165 -4.97 -17.39 -3.81
N ARG A 166 -4.08 -18.11 -4.49
CA ARG A 166 -2.83 -18.60 -3.89
C ARG A 166 -1.87 -17.45 -3.55
N ASN A 167 -1.83 -16.42 -4.40
CA ASN A 167 -0.88 -15.30 -4.28
C ASN A 167 -1.49 -14.07 -3.58
N VAL A 168 -2.53 -14.26 -2.76
CA VAL A 168 -3.08 -13.20 -1.94
C VAL A 168 -2.02 -12.78 -0.91
N PRO A 169 -1.70 -11.48 -0.79
CA PRO A 169 -0.85 -11.00 0.30
C PRO A 169 -1.45 -11.39 1.65
N SER A 170 -0.84 -12.35 2.34
CA SER A 170 -1.32 -12.87 3.62
C SER A 170 -0.82 -12.07 4.82
N CYS A 171 0.21 -11.24 4.63
CA CYS A 171 0.85 -10.46 5.67
C CYS A 171 0.67 -8.96 5.35
N PHE A 172 0.09 -8.22 6.29
CA PHE A 172 0.02 -6.76 6.32
C PHE A 172 0.83 -6.29 7.52
#